data_AF-G0NX02-F1
#
_entry.id   AF-G0NX02-F1
#
_cell.length_a   1.000
_cell.length_b   1.000
_cell.length_c   1.000
_cell.angle_alpha   90.00
_cell.angle_beta   90.00
_cell.angle_gamma   90.00
#
_symmetry.space_group_name_H-M   'P 1'
#
loop_
_entity.id
_entity.type
_entity.pdbx_description
1 polymer ?
#
loop_
_entity_poly.entity_id
_entity_poly.type
_entity_poly.pdbx_seq_one_letter_code
_entity_poly.pdbx_strand_id
1 'polypeptide(L)'
;MTAFNAKYFGELMAKIEKEEDIQPTLELMAKLAVPVKIAEEQKLLEKLAKLASHVTMSPLCEKIVKHVNERKKEEEGKAKKEEQDKAKKDRRNEKRRENYKRKREADETIKMEAKKLKTDVSEKFPKETVAVAKPKPAAKKTTLMMKCLKDANKLRKQFK
;
A
#
# COMPACT_ATOMS: atom_id res chain seq x y z
N MET A 1 -11.10 -16.21 -20.55
CA MET A 1 -10.97 -14.86 -21.15
C MET A 1 -9.84 -14.91 -22.18
N THR A 2 -10.09 -14.48 -23.41
CA THR A 2 -9.06 -14.37 -24.45
C THR A 2 -8.07 -13.27 -24.09
N ALA A 3 -6.76 -13.54 -24.22
CA ALA A 3 -5.74 -12.54 -24.02
C ALA A 3 -5.92 -11.39 -25.02
N PHE A 4 -5.76 -10.14 -24.56
CA PHE A 4 -5.86 -8.98 -25.42
C PHE A 4 -4.64 -8.91 -26.36
N ASN A 5 -4.88 -8.73 -27.66
CA ASN A 5 -3.85 -8.54 -28.68
C ASN A 5 -4.05 -7.17 -29.35
N ALA A 6 -3.08 -6.27 -29.18
CA ALA A 6 -3.14 -4.90 -29.71
C ALA A 6 -3.15 -4.85 -31.24
N LYS A 7 -2.43 -5.75 -31.93
CA LYS A 7 -2.40 -5.79 -33.40
C LYS A 7 -3.76 -6.19 -33.96
N TYR A 8 -4.33 -7.24 -33.39
CA TYR A 8 -5.66 -7.72 -33.77
C TYR A 8 -6.75 -6.66 -33.49
N PHE A 9 -6.64 -5.95 -32.36
CA PHE A 9 -7.53 -4.83 -32.08
C PHE A 9 -7.40 -3.71 -33.12
N GLY A 10 -6.17 -3.37 -33.54
CA GLY A 10 -5.94 -2.40 -34.62
C GLY A 10 -6.57 -2.82 -35.94
N GLU A 11 -6.50 -4.11 -36.30
CA GLU A 11 -7.17 -4.65 -37.49
C GLU A 11 -8.69 -4.51 -37.41
N LEU A 12 -9.30 -4.80 -36.25
CA LEU A 12 -10.75 -4.60 -36.03
C LEU A 12 -11.13 -3.11 -36.14
N MET A 13 -10.31 -2.21 -35.59
CA MET A 13 -10.54 -0.77 -35.72
C MET A 13 -10.42 -0.29 -37.16
N ALA A 14 -9.46 -0.82 -37.93
CA ALA A 14 -9.32 -0.49 -39.35
C ALA A 14 -10.50 -1.00 -40.18
N LYS A 15 -11.07 -2.17 -39.86
CA LYS A 15 -12.30 -2.67 -40.50
C LYS A 15 -13.48 -1.74 -40.24
N ILE A 16 -13.62 -1.25 -39.01
CA ILE A 16 -14.63 -0.25 -38.65
C ILE A 16 -14.46 1.04 -39.46
N GLU A 17 -13.22 1.53 -39.63
CA GLU A 17 -12.95 2.74 -40.41
C GLU A 17 -13.24 2.58 -41.91
N LYS A 18 -13.07 1.37 -42.44
CA LYS A 18 -13.40 1.03 -43.83
C LYS A 18 -14.86 0.66 -44.05
N GLU A 19 -15.66 0.64 -42.99
CA GLU A 19 -17.06 0.20 -43.02
C GLU A 19 -17.24 -1.26 -43.52
N GLU A 20 -16.21 -2.09 -43.35
CA GLU A 20 -16.21 -3.51 -43.75
C GLU A 20 -16.58 -4.40 -42.56
N ASP A 21 -17.55 -5.31 -42.74
CA ASP A 21 -17.96 -6.30 -41.74
C ASP A 21 -18.16 -5.72 -40.33
N ILE A 22 -18.82 -4.56 -40.24
CA ILE A 22 -18.95 -3.79 -38.99
C ILE A 22 -19.59 -4.61 -37.88
N GLN A 23 -20.67 -5.33 -38.18
CA GLN A 23 -21.44 -6.08 -37.17
C GLN A 23 -20.64 -7.25 -36.57
N PRO A 24 -20.05 -8.17 -37.37
CA PRO A 24 -19.13 -9.20 -36.85
C PRO A 24 -17.95 -8.61 -36.07
N THR A 25 -17.41 -7.49 -36.54
CA THR A 25 -16.28 -6.81 -35.91
C THR A 25 -16.65 -6.29 -34.52
N LEU A 26 -17.83 -5.67 -34.37
CA LEU A 26 -18.34 -5.21 -33.08
C LEU A 26 -18.63 -6.37 -32.12
N GLU A 27 -19.15 -7.50 -32.60
CA GLU A 27 -19.36 -8.68 -31.76
C GLU A 27 -18.06 -9.26 -31.21
N LEU A 28 -17.00 -9.29 -32.03
CA LEU A 28 -15.66 -9.70 -31.62
C LEU A 28 -15.10 -8.71 -30.60
N MET A 29 -15.25 -7.41 -30.83
CA MET A 29 -14.83 -6.37 -29.90
C MET A 29 -15.55 -6.42 -28.56
N ALA A 30 -16.85 -6.75 -28.54
CA ALA A 30 -17.61 -6.91 -27.30
C ALA A 30 -17.12 -8.10 -26.45
N LYS A 31 -16.43 -9.08 -27.04
CA LYS A 31 -15.80 -10.20 -26.33
C LYS A 31 -14.37 -9.89 -25.90
N LEU A 32 -13.76 -8.84 -26.46
CA LEU A 32 -12.39 -8.46 -26.15
C LEU A 32 -12.32 -7.68 -24.84
N ALA A 33 -11.36 -8.10 -24.02
CA ALA A 33 -10.95 -7.43 -22.80
C ALA A 33 -10.09 -6.19 -23.10
N VAL A 34 -10.65 -5.15 -23.72
CA VAL A 34 -9.91 -3.96 -24.15
C VAL A 34 -9.34 -3.18 -22.93
N PRO A 35 -8.01 -2.94 -22.86
CA PRO A 35 -7.41 -2.07 -21.86
C PRO A 35 -7.80 -0.61 -22.07
N VAL A 36 -8.00 0.13 -20.98
CA VAL A 36 -8.46 1.54 -21.02
C VAL A 36 -7.50 2.42 -21.81
N LYS A 37 -6.19 2.26 -21.59
CA LYS A 37 -5.14 3.02 -22.31
C LYS A 37 -5.27 2.90 -23.84
N ILE A 38 -5.51 1.69 -24.32
CA ILE A 38 -5.58 1.41 -25.76
C ILE A 38 -6.91 1.91 -26.35
N ALA A 39 -8.00 1.82 -25.58
CA ALA A 39 -9.27 2.42 -25.97
C ALA A 39 -9.18 3.95 -26.11
N GLU A 40 -8.42 4.61 -25.22
CA GLU A 40 -8.16 6.06 -25.28
C GLU A 40 -7.25 6.43 -26.46
N GLU A 41 -6.13 5.72 -26.66
CA GLU A 41 -5.20 5.94 -27.79
C GLU A 41 -5.90 5.83 -29.16
N GLN A 42 -6.78 4.84 -29.31
CA GLN A 42 -7.48 4.57 -30.57
C GLN A 42 -8.79 5.34 -30.72
N LYS A 43 -9.12 6.22 -29.76
CA LYS A 43 -10.38 6.99 -29.72
C LYS A 43 -11.62 6.12 -29.90
N LEU A 44 -11.61 4.94 -29.27
CA LEU A 44 -12.62 3.91 -29.46
C LEU A 44 -14.04 4.43 -29.16
N LEU A 45 -14.21 5.16 -28.05
CA LEU A 45 -15.51 5.67 -27.63
C LEU A 45 -16.11 6.67 -28.63
N GLU A 46 -15.27 7.52 -29.24
CA GLU A 46 -15.71 8.48 -30.26
C GLU A 46 -16.20 7.76 -31.53
N LYS A 47 -15.48 6.72 -31.95
CA LYS A 47 -15.84 5.90 -33.12
C LYS A 47 -17.12 5.10 -32.88
N LEU A 48 -17.28 4.51 -31.69
CA LEU A 48 -18.51 3.81 -31.31
C LEU A 48 -19.71 4.76 -31.21
N ALA A 49 -19.52 6.00 -30.77
CA ALA A 49 -20.59 6.99 -30.73
C ALA A 49 -21.13 7.33 -32.13
N LYS A 50 -20.24 7.41 -33.13
CA LYS A 50 -20.64 7.59 -34.54
C LYS A 50 -21.44 6.39 -35.04
N LEU A 51 -20.99 5.17 -34.75
CA LEU A 51 -21.68 3.93 -35.14
C LEU A 51 -23.00 3.71 -34.41
N ALA A 52 -23.12 4.19 -33.17
CA ALA A 52 -24.34 4.08 -32.36
C ALA A 52 -25.53 4.89 -32.94
N SER A 53 -25.27 5.79 -33.89
CA SER A 53 -26.33 6.44 -34.68
C SER A 53 -27.10 5.43 -35.55
N HIS A 54 -26.51 4.28 -35.86
CA HIS A 54 -27.18 3.16 -36.52
C HIS A 54 -27.85 2.25 -35.47
N VAL A 55 -29.19 2.21 -35.52
CA VAL A 55 -30.04 1.50 -34.55
C VAL A 55 -29.65 0.02 -34.36
N THR A 56 -29.23 -0.65 -35.44
CA THR A 56 -28.84 -2.06 -35.42
C THR A 56 -27.53 -2.32 -34.69
N MET A 57 -26.60 -1.35 -34.68
CA MET A 57 -25.28 -1.48 -34.05
C MET A 57 -25.24 -0.90 -32.64
N SER A 58 -26.21 -0.04 -32.30
CA SER A 58 -26.30 0.64 -31.00
C SER A 58 -26.17 -0.28 -29.77
N PRO A 59 -26.86 -1.45 -29.69
CA PRO A 59 -26.73 -2.33 -28.52
C PRO A 59 -25.33 -2.90 -28.33
N LEU A 60 -24.62 -3.22 -29.43
CA LEU A 60 -23.25 -3.72 -29.38
C LEU A 60 -22.27 -2.61 -28.98
N CYS A 61 -22.44 -1.41 -29.54
CA CYS A 61 -21.67 -0.23 -29.14
C CYS A 61 -21.82 0.07 -27.65
N GLU A 62 -23.05 0.10 -27.13
CA GLU A 62 -23.31 0.32 -25.70
C GLU A 62 -22.65 -0.73 -24.81
N LYS A 63 -22.67 -1.99 -25.23
CA LYS A 63 -22.04 -3.09 -24.48
C LYS A 63 -20.53 -2.89 -24.39
N ILE A 64 -19.87 -2.52 -25.48
CA ILE A 64 -18.43 -2.24 -25.51
C ILE A 64 -18.12 -1.02 -24.62
N VAL A 65 -18.91 0.05 -24.72
CA VAL A 65 -18.76 1.26 -23.91
C VAL A 65 -18.88 0.95 -22.42
N LYS A 66 -19.88 0.14 -22.01
CA LYS A 66 -20.06 -0.29 -20.61
C LYS A 66 -18.83 -1.05 -20.12
N HIS A 67 -18.31 -2.01 -20.88
CA HIS A 67 -17.12 -2.76 -20.50
C HIS A 67 -15.86 -1.89 -20.34
N VAL A 68 -15.64 -0.92 -21.23
CA VAL A 68 -14.51 0.01 -21.11
C VAL A 68 -14.66 0.90 -19.88
N ASN A 69 -15.86 1.40 -19.60
CA ASN A 69 -16.14 2.24 -18.43
C ASN A 69 -16.02 1.49 -17.10
N GLU A 70 -16.46 0.23 -17.05
CA GLU A 70 -16.29 -0.64 -15.88
C GLU A 70 -14.79 -0.83 -15.56
N ARG A 71 -13.98 -1.11 -16.59
CA ARG A 71 -12.52 -1.23 -16.42
C ARG A 71 -11.87 0.06 -15.97
N LYS A 72 -12.31 1.21 -16.50
CA LYS A 72 -11.84 2.52 -16.05
C LYS A 72 -12.09 2.74 -14.56
N LYS A 73 -13.29 2.40 -14.08
CA LYS A 73 -13.63 2.45 -12.64
C LYS A 73 -12.79 1.50 -11.81
N GLU A 74 -12.52 0.29 -12.29
CA GLU A 74 -11.66 -0.67 -11.59
C GLU A 74 -10.20 -0.20 -11.49
N GLU A 75 -9.63 0.35 -12.57
CA GLU A 75 -8.27 0.90 -12.56
C GLU A 75 -8.16 2.13 -11.64
N GLU A 76 -9.12 3.06 -11.71
CA GLU A 76 -9.18 4.21 -10.81
C GLU A 76 -9.36 3.79 -9.33
N GLY A 77 -10.18 2.77 -9.07
CA GLY A 77 -10.39 2.22 -7.73
C GLY A 77 -9.12 1.60 -7.15
N LYS A 78 -8.35 0.87 -7.97
CA LYS A 78 -7.05 0.30 -7.57
C LYS A 78 -6.03 1.40 -7.28
N ALA A 79 -5.94 2.42 -8.15
CA ALA A 79 -5.04 3.54 -7.96
C ALA A 79 -5.31 4.31 -6.65
N LYS A 80 -6.60 4.62 -6.37
CA LYS A 80 -7.00 5.28 -5.11
C LYS A 80 -6.69 4.44 -3.88
N LYS A 81 -6.86 3.11 -3.96
CA LYS A 81 -6.55 2.21 -2.85
C LYS A 81 -5.05 2.14 -2.57
N GLU A 82 -4.23 2.05 -3.62
CA GLU A 82 -2.77 2.08 -3.48
C GLU A 82 -2.26 3.40 -2.91
N GLU A 83 -2.81 4.53 -3.35
CA GLU A 83 -2.45 5.85 -2.85
C GLU A 83 -2.82 6.01 -1.38
N GLN A 84 -4.01 5.54 -0.99
CA GLN A 84 -4.45 5.57 0.40
C GLN A 84 -3.58 4.67 1.31
N ASP A 85 -3.15 3.51 0.80
CA ASP A 85 -2.28 2.60 1.55
C ASP A 85 -0.85 3.14 1.68
N LYS A 86 -0.31 3.80 0.64
CA LYS A 86 0.95 4.55 0.71
C LYS A 86 0.85 5.67 1.75
N ALA A 87 -0.18 6.51 1.69
CA ALA A 87 -0.38 7.60 2.64
C ALA A 87 -0.51 7.12 4.09
N LYS A 88 -1.23 6.00 4.33
CA LYS A 88 -1.32 5.38 5.67
C LYS A 88 0.04 4.88 6.16
N LYS A 89 0.86 4.29 5.28
CA LYS A 89 2.19 3.79 5.61
C LYS A 89 3.14 4.94 5.95
N ASP A 90 3.10 6.02 5.19
CA ASP A 90 3.94 7.20 5.40
C ASP A 90 3.60 7.90 6.72
N ARG A 91 2.29 8.08 7.01
CA ARG A 91 1.84 8.61 8.30
C ARG A 91 2.26 7.76 9.49
N ARG A 92 2.29 6.43 9.34
CA ARG A 92 2.79 5.52 10.39
C ARG A 92 4.30 5.65 10.59
N ASN A 93 5.06 5.81 9.51
CA ASN A 93 6.50 5.97 9.58
C ASN A 93 6.90 7.32 10.19
N GLU A 94 6.19 8.40 9.86
CA GLU A 94 6.40 9.72 10.43
C GLU A 94 6.14 9.74 11.93
N LYS A 95 5.00 9.18 12.38
CA LYS A 95 4.71 9.00 13.81
C LYS A 95 5.79 8.21 14.55
N ARG A 96 6.38 7.19 13.91
CA ARG A 96 7.49 6.42 14.51
C ARG A 96 8.74 7.29 14.64
N ARG A 97 9.10 8.06 13.61
CA ARG A 97 10.25 8.97 13.63
C ARG A 97 10.12 10.03 14.72
N GLU A 98 8.95 10.67 14.83
CA GLU A 98 8.70 11.65 15.89
C GLU A 98 8.76 11.05 17.29
N ASN A 99 8.20 9.85 17.49
CA ASN A 99 8.23 9.20 18.79
C ASN A 99 9.67 8.81 19.20
N TYR A 100 10.48 8.33 18.27
CA TYR A 100 11.91 8.11 18.51
C TYR A 100 12.65 9.40 18.87
N LYS A 101 12.34 10.51 18.18
CA LYS A 101 12.93 11.81 18.47
C LYS A 101 12.57 12.29 19.89
N ARG A 102 11.28 12.26 20.25
CA ARG A 102 10.80 12.62 21.60
C ARG A 102 11.43 11.75 22.69
N LYS A 103 11.61 10.46 22.45
CA LYS A 103 12.28 9.56 23.42
C LYS A 103 13.75 9.92 23.61
N ARG A 104 14.48 10.25 22.54
CA ARG A 104 15.87 10.72 22.67
C ARG A 104 15.96 12.02 23.46
N GLU A 105 15.10 12.98 23.15
CA GLU A 105 15.05 14.27 23.85
C GLU A 105 14.72 14.06 25.35
N ALA A 106 13.78 13.18 25.67
CA ALA A 106 13.44 12.81 27.05
C ALA A 106 14.59 12.08 27.78
N ASP A 107 15.28 11.16 27.10
CA ASP A 107 16.44 10.46 27.68
C ASP A 107 17.62 11.42 27.91
N GLU A 108 17.79 12.44 27.07
CA GLU A 108 18.80 13.48 27.23
C GLU A 108 18.49 14.42 28.39
N THR A 109 17.24 14.86 28.56
CA THR A 109 16.84 15.67 29.72
C THR A 109 16.99 14.90 31.02
N ILE A 110 16.57 13.63 31.08
CA ILE A 110 16.76 12.77 32.27
C ILE A 110 18.25 12.59 32.58
N LYS A 111 19.11 12.40 31.57
CA LYS A 111 20.57 12.32 31.78
C LYS A 111 21.16 13.61 32.31
N MET A 112 20.70 14.76 31.83
CA MET A 112 21.15 16.08 32.28
C MET A 112 20.72 16.35 33.73
N GLU A 113 19.47 16.04 34.09
CA GLU A 113 18.96 16.15 35.46
C GLU A 113 19.70 15.20 36.42
N ALA A 114 19.94 13.96 36.00
CA ALA A 114 20.70 12.99 36.80
C ALA A 114 22.18 13.41 36.99
N LYS A 115 22.78 14.10 36.02
CA LYS A 115 24.13 14.67 36.17
C LYS A 115 24.14 15.82 37.18
N LYS A 116 23.15 16.71 37.14
CA LYS A 116 23.02 17.82 38.10
C LYS A 116 22.83 17.32 39.54
N LEU A 117 22.01 16.27 39.73
CA LEU A 117 21.81 15.67 41.05
C LEU A 117 23.08 15.00 41.61
N LYS A 118 23.94 14.42 40.76
CA LYS A 118 25.20 13.80 41.20
C LYS A 118 26.25 14.83 41.63
N THR A 119 26.27 16.01 41.02
CA THR A 119 27.15 17.11 41.44
C THR A 119 26.71 17.72 42.78
N ASP A 120 25.41 17.85 43.03
CA ASP A 120 24.89 18.37 44.31
C ASP A 120 25.14 17.43 45.51
N VAL A 121 25.08 16.10 45.30
CA VAL A 121 25.33 15.11 46.37
C VAL A 121 26.83 14.97 46.69
N SER A 122 27.72 15.40 45.78
CA SER A 122 29.17 15.31 45.97
C SER A 122 29.75 16.37 46.92
N GLU A 123 29.01 17.44 47.23
CA GLU A 123 29.53 18.57 48.03
C GLU A 123 29.17 18.50 49.53
N LYS A 124 28.38 17.52 49.99
CA LYS A 124 27.82 17.57 51.36
C LYS A 124 28.05 16.40 52.32
N PHE A 125 28.80 15.34 51.98
CA PHE A 125 29.05 14.27 52.97
C PHE A 125 30.48 13.72 52.95
N PRO A 126 31.23 13.78 54.08
CA PRO A 126 32.46 13.02 54.24
C PRO A 126 32.14 11.52 54.27
N LYS A 127 33.02 10.74 53.66
CA LYS A 127 32.91 9.28 53.52
C LYS A 127 32.99 8.58 54.87
N GLU A 128 31.85 8.28 55.48
CA GLU A 128 31.73 7.20 56.47
C GLU A 128 31.26 5.92 55.78
N THR A 129 32.11 4.90 55.83
CA THR A 129 31.83 3.56 55.30
C THR A 129 30.84 2.84 56.20
N VAL A 130 29.55 2.98 55.92
CA VAL A 130 28.52 2.09 56.45
C VAL A 130 28.32 0.95 55.47
N ALA A 131 28.42 -0.30 55.95
CA ALA A 131 28.17 -1.50 55.16
C ALA A 131 26.71 -1.54 54.70
N VAL A 132 26.44 -1.07 53.49
CA VAL A 132 25.09 -1.06 52.90
C VAL A 132 24.75 -2.48 52.44
N ALA A 133 23.77 -3.09 53.09
CA ALA A 133 23.16 -4.34 52.66
C ALA A 133 22.67 -4.21 51.20
N LYS A 134 23.11 -5.12 50.33
CA LYS A 134 22.74 -5.14 48.91
C LYS A 134 21.20 -5.17 48.77
N PRO A 135 20.58 -4.19 48.09
CA PRO A 135 19.15 -4.24 47.84
C PRO A 135 18.82 -5.43 46.93
N LYS A 136 17.81 -6.23 47.30
CA LYS A 136 17.28 -7.31 46.44
C LYS A 136 16.84 -6.69 45.11
N PRO A 137 17.26 -7.23 43.95
CA PRO A 137 16.87 -6.67 42.66
C PRO A 137 15.35 -6.74 42.49
N ALA A 138 14.75 -5.61 42.15
CA ALA A 138 13.32 -5.54 41.84
C ALA A 138 12.96 -6.49 40.69
N ALA A 139 11.82 -7.16 40.80
CA ALA A 139 11.32 -8.07 39.79
C ALA A 139 11.12 -7.32 38.46
N LYS A 140 12.02 -7.54 37.50
CA LYS A 140 11.93 -6.95 36.16
C LYS A 140 10.72 -7.57 35.45
N LYS A 141 9.73 -6.74 35.12
CA LYS A 141 8.57 -7.17 34.31
C LYS A 141 9.09 -7.73 32.98
N THR A 142 8.73 -8.97 32.67
CA THR A 142 9.13 -9.63 31.42
C THR A 142 8.51 -8.90 30.23
N THR A 143 9.36 -8.38 29.33
CA THR A 143 8.91 -7.76 28.09
C THR A 143 8.43 -8.82 27.10
N LEU A 144 7.59 -8.43 26.13
CA LEU A 144 7.08 -9.32 25.09
C LEU A 144 8.23 -10.00 24.32
N MET A 145 9.29 -9.26 24.02
CA MET A 145 10.49 -9.78 23.36
C MET A 145 11.17 -10.90 24.18
N MET A 146 11.25 -10.75 25.51
CA MET A 146 11.78 -11.79 26.39
C MET A 146 10.89 -13.05 26.44
N LYS A 147 9.57 -12.90 26.29
CA LYS A 147 8.66 -14.05 26.19
C LYS A 147 8.86 -14.80 24.86
N CYS A 148 8.88 -14.09 23.74
CA CYS A 148 9.10 -14.69 22.42
C CYS A 148 10.44 -15.44 22.33
N LEU A 149 11.51 -14.91 22.93
CA LEU A 149 12.81 -15.57 22.97
C LEU A 149 12.80 -16.85 23.83
N LYS A 150 12.04 -16.87 24.94
CA LYS A 150 11.86 -18.08 25.75
C LYS A 150 11.08 -19.15 24.99
N ASP A 151 10.01 -18.76 24.31
CA ASP A 151 9.17 -19.69 23.54
C ASP A 151 9.93 -20.28 22.36
N ALA A 152 10.70 -19.46 21.63
CA ALA A 152 11.56 -19.92 20.54
C ALA A 152 12.62 -20.93 21.02
N ASN A 153 13.24 -20.69 22.18
CA ASN A 153 14.20 -21.62 22.76
C ASN A 153 13.55 -22.91 23.28
N LYS A 154 12.31 -22.84 23.77
CA LYS A 154 11.56 -24.02 24.21
C LYS A 154 11.19 -24.91 23.02
N LEU A 155 10.71 -24.30 21.93
CA LEU A 155 10.46 -25.01 20.67
C LEU A 155 11.75 -25.65 20.13
N ARG A 156 12.86 -24.92 20.10
CA ARG A 156 14.15 -25.45 19.64
C ARG A 156 14.63 -26.68 20.42
N LYS A 157 14.27 -26.81 21.70
CA LYS A 157 14.62 -27.98 22.53
C LYS A 157 13.67 -29.17 22.34
N GLN A 158 12.48 -28.98 21.79
CA GLN A 158 11.52 -30.06 21.52
C GLN A 158 11.77 -30.74 20.18
N PHE A 159 12.38 -30.04 19.23
CA PHE A 159 12.71 -30.56 17.90
C PHE A 159 14.20 -30.90 17.76
N LYS A 160 14.86 -31.26 18.87
CA LYS A 160 16.25 -31.70 18.93
C LYS A 160 16.32 -33.00 19.72
#